data_AF-A0A8S3F912-F1
#
_entry.id   AF-A0A8S3F912-F1
#
_cell.length_a   1.000
_cell.length_b   1.000
_cell.length_c   1.000
_cell.angle_alpha   90.00
_cell.angle_beta   90.00
_cell.angle_gamma   90.00
#
_symmetry.space_group_name_H-M   'P 1'
#
loop_
_entity.id
_entity.type
_entity.pdbx_description
1 polymer ?
#
loop_
_entity_poly.entity_id
_entity_poly.type
_entity_poly.pdbx_seq_one_letter_code
_entity_poly.pdbx_strand_id
1 'polypeptide(L)'
;MLNNSHLRLSTYQRFIYFLHRYKSSDSIKKYDDYNYFKRSILPTDHFQYSLPNLPIPKLDLTCERYLSSLKPILNNDEQSFEQTRRLVKDFRHGDGRRLHIQLRQKNQANQQTSYISTPWFEMYLKSRLQLILNFNFFLIFAEDQKELKPA
;
A
#
# COMPACT_ATOMS: atom_id res chain seq x y z
N MET A 1 -24.78 27.94 24.20
CA MET A 1 -25.22 26.61 24.69
C MET A 1 -25.64 25.78 23.48
N LEU A 2 -24.78 24.87 23.02
CA LEU A 2 -25.10 23.92 21.94
C LEU A 2 -24.99 22.52 22.51
N ASN A 3 -26.13 21.86 22.63
CA ASN A 3 -26.31 20.60 23.34
C ASN A 3 -26.11 19.44 22.33
N ASN A 4 -24.89 18.91 22.25
CA ASN A 4 -24.58 17.74 21.43
C ASN A 4 -24.83 16.45 22.22
N SER A 5 -26.11 16.05 22.32
CA SER A 5 -26.47 14.71 22.77
C SER A 5 -26.49 13.75 21.57
N HIS A 6 -25.33 13.18 21.24
CA HIS A 6 -25.26 12.05 20.31
C HIS A 6 -26.06 10.85 20.90
N LEU A 7 -27.16 10.50 20.24
CA LEU A 7 -27.97 9.32 20.54
C LEU A 7 -27.12 8.04 20.41
N ARG A 8 -26.67 7.47 21.54
CA ARG A 8 -26.13 6.11 21.58
C ARG A 8 -27.28 5.11 21.50
N LEU A 9 -27.54 4.61 20.30
CA LEU A 9 -28.49 3.53 20.08
C LEU A 9 -28.00 2.24 20.76
N SER A 10 -28.91 1.55 21.47
CA SER A 10 -28.58 0.30 22.14
C SER A 10 -28.31 -0.83 21.15
N THR A 11 -27.59 -1.86 21.59
CA THR A 11 -27.28 -3.06 20.78
C THR A 11 -28.53 -3.71 20.18
N TYR A 12 -29.64 -3.66 20.91
CA TYR A 12 -30.93 -4.17 20.46
C TYR A 12 -31.54 -3.32 19.34
N GLN A 13 -31.45 -1.99 19.43
CA GLN A 13 -31.93 -1.09 18.37
C GLN A 13 -31.13 -1.24 17.07
N ARG A 14 -29.81 -1.50 17.16
CA ARG A 14 -28.97 -1.83 16.00
C ARG A 14 -29.37 -3.18 15.37
N PHE A 15 -29.69 -4.17 16.19
CA PHE A 15 -30.14 -5.48 15.73
C PHE A 15 -31.52 -5.41 15.05
N ILE A 16 -32.46 -4.65 15.61
CA ILE A 16 -33.78 -4.43 14.99
C ILE A 16 -33.64 -3.66 13.67
N TYR A 17 -32.77 -2.66 13.59
CA TYR A 17 -32.48 -1.95 12.34
C TYR A 17 -31.88 -2.88 11.27
N PHE A 18 -30.98 -3.78 11.68
CA PHE A 18 -30.41 -4.80 10.80
C PHE A 18 -31.47 -5.78 10.28
N LEU A 19 -32.38 -6.26 11.14
CA LEU A 19 -33.47 -7.16 10.75
C LEU A 19 -34.52 -6.47 9.87
N HIS A 20 -34.83 -5.19 10.11
CA HIS A 20 -35.74 -4.43 9.25
C HIS A 20 -35.15 -4.23 7.84
N ARG A 21 -33.84 -4.00 7.73
CA ARG A 21 -33.14 -3.91 6.44
C ARG A 21 -33.11 -5.27 5.70
N TYR A 22 -33.12 -6.38 6.43
CA TYR A 22 -33.15 -7.72 5.86
C TYR A 22 -34.53 -8.10 5.27
N LYS A 23 -35.63 -7.63 5.87
CA LYS A 23 -37.00 -7.99 5.44
C LYS A 23 -37.56 -7.17 4.26
N SER A 24 -36.97 -6.04 3.90
CA SER A 24 -37.41 -5.19 2.77
C SER A 24 -36.85 -5.63 1.40
N SER A 25 -36.55 -6.91 1.21
CA SER A 25 -35.51 -7.31 0.27
C SER A 25 -35.95 -7.82 -1.11
N ASP A 26 -37.19 -8.23 -1.36
CA ASP A 26 -37.46 -9.01 -2.59
C ASP A 26 -37.82 -8.20 -3.84
N SER A 27 -38.43 -7.01 -3.71
CA SER A 27 -38.74 -6.14 -4.86
C SER A 27 -37.64 -5.11 -5.17
N ILE A 28 -36.88 -4.67 -4.17
CA ILE A 28 -35.79 -3.68 -4.30
C ILE A 28 -34.52 -4.31 -4.90
N LYS A 29 -34.25 -5.59 -4.64
CA LYS A 29 -33.08 -6.30 -5.19
C LYS A 29 -33.00 -6.28 -6.72
N LYS A 30 -34.16 -6.34 -7.40
CA LYS A 30 -34.24 -6.51 -8.87
C LYS A 30 -33.94 -5.22 -9.67
N TYR A 31 -34.16 -4.05 -9.08
CA TYR A 31 -33.90 -2.75 -9.73
C TYR A 31 -32.51 -2.20 -9.43
N ASP A 32 -31.96 -2.45 -8.25
CA ASP A 32 -30.61 -1.99 -7.93
C ASP A 32 -29.52 -2.75 -8.71
N ASP A 33 -29.79 -3.96 -9.26
CA ASP A 33 -28.75 -4.83 -9.85
C ASP A 33 -28.15 -4.25 -11.14
N TYR A 34 -28.88 -3.38 -11.83
CA TYR A 34 -28.37 -2.67 -13.02
C TYR A 34 -27.30 -1.61 -12.70
N ASN A 35 -27.24 -1.12 -11.45
CA ASN A 35 -26.35 -0.04 -11.06
C ASN A 35 -24.99 -0.52 -10.52
N TYR A 36 -24.81 -1.83 -10.31
CA TYR A 36 -23.60 -2.39 -9.69
C TYR A 36 -23.08 -3.60 -10.44
N PHE A 37 -21.87 -3.51 -10.97
CA PHE A 37 -21.16 -4.65 -11.56
C PHE A 37 -20.82 -5.74 -10.52
N LYS A 38 -20.51 -5.33 -9.29
CA LYS A 38 -20.23 -6.24 -8.18
C LYS A 38 -20.74 -5.68 -6.86
N ARG A 39 -21.50 -6.49 -6.12
CA ARG A 39 -21.91 -6.19 -4.75
C ARG A 39 -21.12 -7.02 -3.76
N SER A 40 -20.17 -6.39 -3.08
CA SER A 40 -19.49 -7.02 -1.97
C SER A 40 -20.40 -7.00 -0.73
N ILE A 41 -20.45 -8.12 -0.01
CA ILE A 41 -21.13 -8.23 1.28
C ILE A 41 -20.40 -7.36 2.34
N LEU A 42 -19.08 -7.20 2.17
CA LEU A 42 -18.23 -6.38 3.01
C LEU A 42 -17.90 -5.05 2.32
N PRO A 43 -17.84 -3.93 3.06
CA PRO A 43 -17.27 -2.68 2.54
C PRO A 43 -15.87 -2.92 1.95
N THR A 44 -15.55 -2.26 0.85
CA THR A 44 -14.26 -2.41 0.15
C THR A 44 -13.06 -2.09 1.05
N ASP A 45 -13.23 -1.16 1.98
CA ASP A 45 -12.21 -0.67 2.90
C ASP A 45 -12.26 -1.34 4.28
N HIS A 46 -13.08 -2.39 4.47
CA HIS A 46 -13.35 -3.00 5.76
C HIS A 46 -12.09 -3.36 6.57
N PHE A 47 -11.03 -3.82 5.91
CA PHE A 47 -9.79 -4.25 6.55
C PHE A 47 -8.72 -3.15 6.68
N GLN A 48 -8.93 -1.95 6.13
CA GLN A 48 -7.91 -0.90 6.09
C GLN A 48 -7.38 -0.53 7.48
N TYR A 49 -8.27 -0.43 8.48
CA TYR A 49 -7.89 -0.12 9.86
C TYR A 49 -7.15 -1.24 10.60
N SER A 50 -7.18 -2.47 10.06
CA SER A 50 -6.53 -3.65 10.65
C SER A 50 -5.22 -4.03 9.96
N LEU A 51 -4.79 -3.25 8.95
CA LEU A 51 -3.54 -3.54 8.24
C LEU A 51 -2.34 -3.37 9.18
N PRO A 52 -1.39 -4.32 9.16
CA PRO A 52 -0.17 -4.19 9.94
C PRO A 52 0.71 -3.07 9.37
N ASN A 53 1.43 -2.38 10.27
CA ASN A 53 2.42 -1.40 9.87
C ASN A 53 3.58 -2.07 9.12
N LEU A 54 4.09 -1.39 8.08
CA LEU A 54 5.23 -1.89 7.31
C LEU A 54 6.49 -1.93 8.21
N PRO A 55 7.15 -3.09 8.38
CA PRO A 55 8.31 -3.21 9.23
C PRO A 55 9.54 -2.55 8.61
N ILE A 56 10.34 -1.89 9.43
CA ILE A 56 11.68 -1.41 9.03
C ILE A 56 12.68 -2.56 9.25
N PRO A 57 13.40 -3.03 8.21
CA PRO A 57 14.38 -4.10 8.34
C PRO A 57 15.57 -3.68 9.21
N LYS A 58 16.21 -4.65 9.87
CA LYS A 58 17.45 -4.39 10.63
C LYS A 58 18.53 -3.84 9.69
N LEU A 59 19.24 -2.80 10.13
CA LEU A 59 20.30 -2.17 9.34
C LEU A 59 21.33 -3.18 8.82
N ASP A 60 21.77 -4.09 9.70
CA ASP A 60 22.75 -5.13 9.37
C ASP A 60 22.31 -6.02 8.20
N LEU A 61 21.06 -6.50 8.25
CA LEU A 61 20.49 -7.33 7.18
C LEU A 61 20.34 -6.54 5.88
N THR A 62 20.00 -5.25 5.96
CA THR A 62 19.93 -4.37 4.78
C THR A 62 21.31 -4.21 4.15
N CYS A 63 22.36 -3.96 4.94
CA CYS A 63 23.74 -3.87 4.44
C CYS A 63 24.23 -5.18 3.80
N GLU A 64 23.94 -6.32 4.43
CA GLU A 64 24.30 -7.65 3.91
C GLU A 64 23.59 -7.97 2.58
N ARG A 65 22.29 -7.70 2.50
CA ARG A 65 21.50 -7.90 1.28
C ARG A 65 21.96 -6.98 0.16
N TYR A 66 22.30 -5.73 0.47
CA TYR A 66 22.86 -4.79 -0.50
C TYR A 66 24.18 -5.30 -1.09
N LEU A 67 25.13 -5.74 -0.27
CA LEU A 67 26.39 -6.32 -0.76
C LEU A 67 26.15 -7.60 -1.58
N SER A 68 25.21 -8.44 -1.14
CA SER A 68 24.83 -9.66 -1.88
C SER A 68 24.25 -9.34 -3.26
N SER A 69 23.45 -8.27 -3.39
CA SER A 69 22.90 -7.84 -4.68
C SER A 69 23.94 -7.24 -5.62
N LEU A 70 25.01 -6.65 -5.09
CA LEU A 70 26.09 -6.07 -5.89
C LEU A 70 27.10 -7.11 -6.38
N LYS A 71 27.27 -8.21 -5.65
CA LYS A 71 28.23 -9.26 -5.99
C LYS A 71 28.12 -9.76 -7.45
N PRO A 72 26.94 -10.07 -8.02
CA PRO A 72 26.86 -10.47 -9.42
C PRO A 72 27.09 -9.33 -10.42
N ILE A 73 26.88 -8.07 -10.02
CA ILE A 73 27.05 -6.88 -10.88
C ILE A 73 28.52 -6.49 -10.97
N LEU A 74 29.26 -6.63 -9.87
CA LEU A 74 30.68 -6.25 -9.74
C LEU A 74 31.62 -7.46 -9.80
N ASN A 75 31.16 -8.59 -10.34
CA ASN A 75 31.92 -9.85 -10.34
C ASN A 75 33.27 -9.77 -11.05
N ASN A 76 33.41 -8.89 -12.04
CA ASN A 76 34.64 -8.66 -12.80
C ASN A 76 35.43 -7.44 -12.29
N ASP A 77 34.97 -6.77 -11.22
CA ASP A 77 35.59 -5.58 -10.64
C ASP A 77 35.70 -5.71 -9.11
N GLU A 78 36.62 -6.58 -8.70
CA GLU A 78 36.87 -6.90 -7.29
C GLU A 78 37.33 -5.66 -6.49
N GLN A 79 38.07 -4.74 -7.13
CA GLN A 79 38.53 -3.50 -6.49
C GLN A 79 37.35 -2.63 -6.08
N SER A 80 36.40 -2.40 -6.98
CA SER A 80 35.17 -1.64 -6.68
C SER A 80 34.29 -2.36 -5.65
N PHE A 81 34.21 -3.69 -5.68
CA PHE A 81 33.45 -4.45 -4.69
C PHE A 81 34.04 -4.31 -3.27
N GLU A 82 35.36 -4.44 -3.13
CA GLU A 82 36.04 -4.27 -1.84
C GLU A 82 35.97 -2.83 -1.33
N GLN A 83 36.09 -1.83 -2.21
CA GLN A 83 35.83 -0.43 -1.84
C GLN A 83 34.40 -0.25 -1.31
N THR A 84 33.40 -0.81 -2.00
CA THR A 84 32.01 -0.74 -1.57
C THR A 84 31.79 -1.43 -0.23
N ARG A 85 32.43 -2.58 -0.01
CA ARG A 85 32.37 -3.31 1.26
C ARG A 85 32.88 -2.47 2.44
N ARG A 86 33.97 -1.73 2.25
CA ARG A 86 34.51 -0.80 3.26
C ARG A 86 33.52 0.35 3.54
N LEU A 87 33.00 0.98 2.50
CA LEU A 87 31.98 2.05 2.64
C LEU A 87 30.73 1.57 3.39
N VAL A 88 30.23 0.37 3.07
CA VAL A 88 29.07 -0.21 3.75
C VAL A 88 29.38 -0.50 5.22
N LYS A 89 30.60 -0.97 5.53
CA LYS A 89 31.05 -1.18 6.91
C LYS A 89 31.08 0.14 7.68
N ASP A 90 31.64 1.19 7.09
CA ASP A 90 31.73 2.51 7.72
C ASP A 90 30.33 3.11 7.91
N PHE A 91 29.45 3.00 6.91
CA PHE A 91 28.05 3.41 7.02
C PHE A 91 27.32 2.67 8.14
N ARG A 92 27.47 1.35 8.23
CA ARG A 92 26.83 0.51 9.26
C ARG A 92 27.18 0.97 10.68
N HIS A 93 28.44 1.34 10.92
CA HIS A 93 28.92 1.70 12.26
C HIS A 93 28.86 3.21 12.55
N GLY A 94 28.82 4.05 11.50
CA GLY A 94 28.72 5.50 11.59
C GLY A 94 27.30 6.02 11.31
N ASP A 95 27.16 6.78 10.22
CA ASP A 95 25.93 7.52 9.91
C ASP A 95 24.70 6.64 9.73
N GLY A 96 24.85 5.44 9.17
CA GLY A 96 23.75 4.52 8.94
C GLY A 96 23.04 4.13 10.24
N ARG A 97 23.77 3.95 11.34
CA ARG A 97 23.17 3.68 12.65
C ARG A 97 22.34 4.86 13.14
N ARG A 98 22.87 6.09 13.03
CA ARG A 98 22.19 7.32 13.43
C ARG A 98 20.92 7.54 12.59
N LEU A 99 21.02 7.43 11.27
CA LEU A 99 19.90 7.59 10.34
C LEU A 99 18.84 6.51 10.56
N HIS A 100 19.24 5.25 10.82
CA HIS A 100 18.29 4.16 11.09
C HIS A 100 17.49 4.41 12.38
N ILE A 101 18.12 4.94 13.43
CA ILE A 101 17.42 5.34 14.66
C ILE A 101 16.40 6.44 14.37
N GLN A 102 16.80 7.50 13.64
CA GLN A 102 15.90 8.59 13.26
C GLN A 102 14.72 8.09 12.39
N LEU A 103 14.97 7.19 11.45
CA LEU A 103 13.93 6.56 10.64
C LEU A 103 12.91 5.81 11.50
N ARG A 104 13.39 5.01 12.46
CA ARG A 104 12.52 4.26 13.38
C ARG A 104 11.69 5.18 14.27
N GLN A 105 12.30 6.23 14.82
CA GLN A 105 11.60 7.24 15.62
C GLN A 105 10.51 7.94 14.80
N LYS A 106 10.82 8.36 13.56
CA LYS A 106 9.86 8.97 12.65
C LYS A 106 8.69 8.03 12.33
N ASN A 107 8.97 6.75 12.07
CA ASN A 107 7.92 5.76 11.81
C ASN A 107 7.04 5.50 13.06
N GLN A 108 7.65 5.41 14.24
CA GLN A 108 6.92 5.25 15.51
C GLN A 108 5.99 6.43 15.82
N ALA A 109 6.39 7.64 15.44
CA ALA A 109 5.57 8.85 15.57
C ALA A 109 4.41 8.93 14.53
N ASN A 110 4.45 8.15 13.45
CA ASN A 110 3.51 8.23 12.33
C ASN A 110 2.87 6.87 12.00
N GLN A 111 2.14 6.29 12.97
CA GLN A 111 1.59 4.93 12.86
C GLN A 111 0.38 4.79 11.91
N GLN A 112 -0.14 5.90 11.38
CA GLN A 112 -1.27 5.90 10.44
C GLN A 112 -0.81 5.73 8.97
N THR A 113 0.50 5.65 8.74
CA THR A 113 1.10 5.51 7.41
C THR A 113 2.38 4.67 7.49
N SER A 114 3.01 4.44 6.34
CA SER A 114 4.29 3.75 6.24
C SER A 114 5.44 4.74 6.04
N TYR A 115 6.61 4.45 6.63
CA TYR A 115 7.82 5.26 6.50
C TYR A 115 8.23 5.58 5.05
N ILE A 116 7.84 4.75 4.09
CA ILE A 116 8.25 4.86 2.68
C ILE A 116 7.22 5.59 1.81
N SER A 117 5.96 5.72 2.23
CA SER A 117 4.88 6.21 1.36
C SER A 117 5.17 7.61 0.83
N THR A 118 5.43 8.58 1.72
CA THR A 118 5.72 9.97 1.31
C THR A 118 7.01 10.07 0.49
N PRO A 119 8.19 9.53 0.92
CA PRO A 119 9.39 9.57 0.08
C PRO A 119 9.19 8.97 -1.31
N TRP A 120 8.41 7.89 -1.42
CA TRP A 120 8.13 7.23 -2.68
C TRP A 120 7.28 8.10 -3.61
N PHE A 121 6.21 8.72 -3.11
CA PHE A 121 5.42 9.67 -3.90
C PHE A 121 6.24 10.89 -4.34
N GLU A 122 7.02 11.44 -3.43
CA GLU A 122 7.89 12.59 -3.70
C GLU A 122 8.91 12.29 -4.80
N MET A 123 9.44 11.06 -4.88
CA MET A 123 10.35 10.63 -5.94
C MET A 123 9.72 10.79 -7.34
N TYR A 124 8.45 10.38 -7.51
CA TYR A 124 7.75 10.54 -8.78
C TYR A 124 7.35 12.00 -9.04
N LEU A 125 6.80 12.69 -8.04
CA LEU A 125 6.30 14.06 -8.20
C LEU A 125 7.42 15.07 -8.45
N LYS A 126 8.63 14.82 -7.95
CA LYS A 126 9.80 15.69 -8.17
C LYS A 126 10.57 15.39 -9.46
N SER A 127 10.30 14.24 -10.09
CA SER A 127 10.97 13.90 -11.35
C SER A 127 10.64 14.92 -12.44
N ARG A 128 11.66 15.31 -13.21
CA ARG A 128 11.53 16.20 -14.38
C ARG A 128 11.48 15.44 -15.70
N LEU A 129 11.57 14.12 -15.66
CA LEU A 129 11.47 13.28 -16.86
C LEU A 129 10.03 13.26 -17.38
N GLN A 130 9.89 13.11 -18.70
CA GLN A 130 8.59 13.04 -19.35
C GLN A 130 7.80 11.81 -18.88
N LEU A 131 6.51 11.99 -18.54
CA LEU A 131 5.67 10.92 -17.99
C LEU A 131 5.43 9.77 -18.97
N ILE A 132 5.24 10.09 -20.26
CA ILE A 132 4.73 9.16 -21.28
C ILE A 132 5.61 7.91 -21.43
N LEU A 133 6.93 8.07 -21.48
CA LEU A 133 7.86 6.96 -21.72
C LEU A 133 8.47 6.40 -20.44
N ASN A 134 8.67 7.24 -19.41
CA ASN A 134 9.47 6.86 -18.25
C ASN A 134 8.64 6.23 -17.12
N PHE A 135 7.34 6.55 -17.02
CA PHE A 135 6.53 6.19 -15.84
C PHE A 135 5.18 5.58 -16.18
N ASN A 136 4.48 6.09 -17.21
CA ASN A 136 3.15 5.61 -17.54
C ASN A 136 3.23 4.18 -18.10
N PHE A 137 2.46 3.27 -17.52
CA PHE A 137 2.26 1.92 -18.06
C PHE A 137 0.87 1.83 -18.70
N PHE A 138 0.71 0.90 -19.64
CA PHE A 138 -0.58 0.59 -20.24
C PHE A 138 -0.85 -0.91 -20.18
N LEU A 139 -2.13 -1.27 -20.14
CA LEU A 139 -2.60 -2.64 -20.24
C LEU A 139 -3.48 -2.74 -21.49
N ILE A 140 -3.28 -3.80 -22.28
CA ILE A 140 -4.15 -4.11 -23.42
C ILE A 140 -5.09 -5.24 -23.00
N PHE A 141 -6.38 -5.04 -23.24
CA PHE A 141 -7.39 -6.08 -23.01
C PHE A 141 -7.44 -7.05 -24.19
N ALA A 142 -7.83 -8.29 -23.91
CA ALA A 142 -8.17 -9.22 -24.96
C ALA A 142 -9.34 -8.69 -25.79
N GLU A 143 -9.34 -8.98 -27.09
CA GLU A 143 -10.49 -8.70 -27.93
C GLU A 143 -11.70 -9.47 -27.43
N ASP A 144 -12.86 -8.81 -27.51
CA ASP A 144 -14.13 -9.45 -27.16
C ASP A 144 -14.40 -10.60 -28.12
N GLN A 145 -14.80 -11.75 -27.58
CA GLN A 145 -15.22 -12.87 -28.40
C GLN A 145 -16.59 -12.52 -28.96
N LYS A 146 -16.63 -11.87 -30.13
CA LYS A 146 -17.86 -11.72 -30.89
C LYS A 146 -18.37 -13.12 -31.22
N GLU A 147 -19.42 -13.57 -30.54
CA GLU A 147 -20.20 -14.70 -31.04
C GLU A 147 -20.62 -14.35 -32.47
N LEU A 148 -20.14 -15.13 -33.44
CA LEU A 148 -20.61 -15.07 -34.83
C LEU A 148 -22.10 -15.42 -34.79
N LYS A 149 -22.97 -14.42 -34.70
CA LYS A 149 -24.40 -14.64 -34.91
C LYS A 149 -24.57 -15.15 -36.36
N PRO A 150 -25.15 -16.33 -36.57
CA PRO A 150 -25.46 -16.79 -37.92
C PRO A 150 -26.44 -15.80 -38.57
N ALA A 151 -26.20 -15.53 -39.85
CA ALA A 151 -26.96 -14.62 -40.70
C ALA A 151 -28.42 -15.06 -40.89
#